data_AF-A0A662C2V2-F1
#
_entry.id   AF-A0A662C2V2-F1
#
_cell.length_a   1.000
_cell.length_b   1.000
_cell.length_c   1.000
_cell.angle_alpha   90.00
_cell.angle_beta   90.00
_cell.angle_gamma   90.00
#
_symmetry.space_group_name_H-M   'P 1'
#
loop_
_entity.id
_entity.type
_entity.pdbx_description
1 polymer ?
#
loop_
_entity_poly.entity_id
_entity_poly.type
_entity_poly.pdbx_seq_one_letter_code
_entity_poly.pdbx_strand_id
1 'polypeptide(L)'
;MKLKRYLKLIVFNGILISFSVLNAQKFENYKQDVKGEEIAIELVAIEGGAFLMGTKYSSRDADEKPTHQVEIDGFWMGKNEITWKQYDTFVYDQLNDGQFEDFTKLKKMGVDGITGATAPYADMSFGMGKGSFPAVNMTQYAALMFCKWLTAKTGVFYRLPTEAEWEYVCKKGKTD
;
A
#
# COMPACT_ATOMS: atom_id res chain seq x y z
N MET A 1 -5.53 -16.20 54.60
CA MET A 1 -4.42 -15.76 53.71
C MET A 1 -4.59 -16.07 52.21
N LYS A 2 -5.62 -16.84 51.77
CA LYS A 2 -5.78 -17.22 50.34
C LYS A 2 -6.56 -16.20 49.47
N LEU A 3 -7.45 -15.40 50.06
CA LEU A 3 -8.34 -14.48 49.32
C LEU A 3 -7.59 -13.29 48.66
N LYS A 4 -6.56 -12.73 49.33
CA LYS A 4 -5.73 -11.65 48.77
C LYS A 4 -4.92 -12.08 47.52
N ARG A 5 -4.69 -13.39 47.34
CA ARG A 5 -3.93 -13.95 46.22
C ARG A 5 -4.79 -14.07 44.95
N TYR A 6 -6.07 -14.39 45.10
CA TYR A 6 -7.04 -14.39 43.98
C TYR A 6 -7.41 -12.97 43.55
N LEU A 7 -7.52 -12.02 44.49
CA LEU A 7 -7.78 -10.62 44.16
C LEU A 7 -6.65 -10.01 43.31
N LYS A 8 -5.38 -10.29 43.63
CA LYS A 8 -4.24 -9.90 42.80
C LYS A 8 -4.27 -10.56 41.42
N LEU A 9 -4.70 -11.83 41.32
CA LEU A 9 -4.76 -12.56 40.05
C LEU A 9 -5.88 -12.04 39.12
N ILE A 10 -7.03 -11.64 39.68
CA ILE A 10 -8.14 -11.05 38.94
C ILE A 10 -7.77 -9.64 38.45
N VAL A 11 -7.13 -8.82 39.28
CA VAL A 11 -6.65 -7.48 38.89
C VAL A 11 -5.56 -7.58 37.80
N PHE A 12 -4.66 -8.56 37.89
CA PHE A 12 -3.62 -8.78 36.87
C PHE A 12 -4.20 -9.26 35.53
N ASN A 13 -5.18 -10.17 35.55
CA ASN A 13 -5.90 -10.58 34.34
C ASN A 13 -6.77 -9.44 33.76
N GLY A 14 -7.38 -8.59 34.60
CA GLY A 14 -8.15 -7.42 34.15
C GLY A 14 -7.29 -6.34 33.50
N ILE A 15 -6.08 -6.11 34.00
CA ILE A 15 -5.09 -5.20 33.41
C ILE A 15 -4.57 -5.74 32.08
N LEU A 16 -4.37 -7.06 31.96
CA LEU A 16 -4.02 -7.71 30.69
C LEU A 16 -5.13 -7.60 29.64
N ILE A 17 -6.41 -7.71 30.03
CA ILE A 17 -7.56 -7.55 29.13
C ILE A 17 -7.74 -6.08 28.70
N SER A 18 -7.39 -5.13 29.58
CA SER A 18 -7.48 -3.69 29.28
C SER A 18 -6.38 -3.21 28.32
N PHE A 19 -5.21 -3.85 28.32
CA PHE A 19 -4.12 -3.54 27.39
C PHE A 19 -4.34 -4.10 25.98
N SER A 20 -5.26 -5.06 25.83
CA SER A 20 -5.67 -5.63 24.55
C SER A 20 -6.88 -4.94 23.91
N VAL A 21 -7.28 -3.74 24.39
CA VAL A 21 -8.12 -2.86 23.58
C VAL A 21 -7.31 -2.54 22.33
N LEU A 22 -7.68 -3.22 21.24
CA LEU A 22 -7.17 -3.01 19.91
C LEU A 22 -6.95 -1.52 19.70
N ASN A 23 -5.73 -1.17 19.33
CA ASN A 23 -5.40 0.11 18.75
C ASN A 23 -6.15 0.20 17.41
N ALA A 24 -7.47 0.43 17.49
CA ALA A 24 -8.29 0.69 16.33
C ALA A 24 -7.79 2.02 15.79
N GLN A 25 -7.04 1.95 14.69
CA GLN A 25 -6.57 3.13 14.01
C GLN A 25 -7.79 4.00 13.71
N LYS A 26 -7.80 5.22 14.25
CA LYS A 26 -8.89 6.17 13.98
C LYS A 26 -9.05 6.31 12.47
N PHE A 27 -10.30 6.33 12.02
CA PHE A 27 -10.64 6.44 10.60
C PHE A 27 -10.42 7.87 10.10
N GLU A 28 -9.15 8.25 9.97
CA GLU A 28 -8.70 9.59 9.61
C GLU A 28 -7.61 9.48 8.54
N ASN A 29 -7.37 10.59 7.85
CA ASN A 29 -6.26 10.70 6.89
C ASN A 29 -4.94 10.52 7.64
N TYR A 30 -4.02 9.76 7.07
CA TYR A 30 -2.72 9.54 7.68
C TYR A 30 -1.61 9.48 6.65
N LYS A 31 -0.40 9.69 7.14
CA LYS A 31 0.82 9.59 6.35
C LYS A 31 1.57 8.35 6.81
N GLN A 32 1.75 7.40 5.90
CA GLN A 32 2.51 6.19 6.17
C GLN A 32 3.97 6.39 5.77
N ASP A 33 4.85 6.41 6.75
CA ASP A 33 6.29 6.36 6.49
C ASP A 33 6.73 4.92 6.18
N VAL A 34 7.62 4.77 5.20
CA VAL A 34 8.22 3.47 4.85
C VAL A 34 9.50 3.29 5.67
N LYS A 35 9.56 2.26 6.51
CA LYS A 35 10.70 2.04 7.41
C LYS A 35 12.00 1.86 6.62
N GLY A 36 13.01 2.66 6.98
CA GLY A 36 14.34 2.62 6.36
C GLY A 36 14.52 3.56 5.16
N GLU A 37 13.46 4.27 4.75
CA GLU A 37 13.45 5.06 3.53
C GLU A 37 12.88 6.46 3.79
N GLU A 38 13.39 7.49 3.12
CA GLU A 38 12.89 8.88 3.25
C GLU A 38 11.68 9.13 2.33
N ILE A 39 10.74 8.18 2.31
CA ILE A 39 9.49 8.27 1.55
C ILE A 39 8.29 8.01 2.46
N ALA A 40 7.19 8.64 2.08
CA ALA A 40 5.92 8.47 2.75
C ALA A 40 4.78 8.46 1.75
N ILE A 41 3.71 7.75 2.09
CA ILE A 41 2.49 7.64 1.29
C ILE A 41 1.36 8.28 2.08
N GLU A 42 0.75 9.32 1.51
CA GLU A 42 -0.43 9.96 2.08
C GLU A 42 -1.67 9.16 1.69
N LEU A 43 -2.44 8.75 2.71
CA LEU A 43 -3.64 7.95 2.58
C LEU A 43 -4.83 8.74 3.12
N VAL A 44 -5.89 8.78 2.33
CA VAL A 44 -7.13 9.49 2.64
C VAL A 44 -8.18 8.47 3.07
N ALA A 45 -8.84 8.75 4.19
CA ALA A 45 -9.95 7.94 4.67
C ALA A 45 -11.19 8.24 3.82
N ILE A 46 -11.71 7.22 3.14
CA ILE A 46 -12.88 7.29 2.29
C ILE A 46 -14.03 6.61 3.01
N GLU A 47 -14.95 7.43 3.53
CA GLU A 47 -16.19 6.90 4.10
C GLU A 47 -16.96 6.08 3.06
N GLY A 48 -17.39 4.89 3.50
CA GLY A 48 -18.20 3.97 2.73
C GLY A 48 -19.61 4.51 2.47
N GLY A 49 -20.31 3.89 1.54
CA GLY A 49 -21.63 4.30 1.11
C GLY A 49 -22.11 3.53 -0.11
N ALA A 50 -23.39 3.74 -0.46
CA ALA A 50 -23.97 3.21 -1.68
C ALA A 50 -23.85 4.23 -2.81
N PHE A 51 -23.49 3.77 -4.02
CA PHE A 51 -23.50 4.61 -5.22
C PHE A 51 -23.98 3.84 -6.45
N LEU A 52 -24.33 4.58 -7.50
CA LEU A 52 -24.66 4.01 -8.80
C LEU A 52 -23.40 3.93 -9.67
N MET A 53 -22.91 2.70 -9.88
CA MET A 53 -21.77 2.41 -10.74
C MET A 53 -22.20 2.28 -12.20
N GLY A 54 -21.34 2.70 -13.13
CA GLY A 54 -21.63 2.77 -14.56
C GLY A 54 -22.38 4.05 -14.97
N THR A 55 -22.94 4.05 -16.17
CA THR A 55 -23.52 5.25 -16.78
C THR A 55 -24.88 5.00 -17.44
N LYS A 56 -25.71 6.03 -17.48
CA LYS A 56 -26.99 6.04 -18.21
C LYS A 56 -26.90 6.69 -19.59
N TYR A 57 -25.77 7.35 -19.90
CA TYR A 57 -25.62 8.08 -21.16
C TYR A 57 -25.54 7.11 -22.34
N SER A 58 -26.40 7.33 -23.34
CA SER A 58 -26.44 6.49 -24.54
C SER A 58 -25.13 6.57 -25.35
N SER A 59 -24.43 7.69 -25.29
CA SER A 59 -23.15 7.93 -25.97
C SER A 59 -21.94 7.17 -25.41
N ARG A 60 -22.11 6.46 -24.30
CA ARG A 60 -21.06 5.65 -23.66
C ARG A 60 -21.06 4.22 -24.16
N ASP A 61 -19.95 3.53 -23.96
CA ASP A 61 -19.76 2.16 -24.41
C ASP A 61 -20.69 1.18 -23.68
N ALA A 62 -20.81 -0.04 -24.23
CA ALA A 62 -21.75 -1.04 -23.74
C ALA A 62 -21.30 -1.70 -22.43
N ASP A 63 -19.99 -1.70 -22.16
CA ASP A 63 -19.36 -2.22 -20.95
C ASP A 63 -19.47 -1.28 -19.75
N GLU A 64 -19.73 0.01 -19.97
CA GLU A 64 -20.08 0.98 -18.91
C GLU A 64 -21.54 0.84 -18.42
N LYS A 65 -22.30 -0.14 -18.94
CA LYS A 65 -23.74 -0.34 -18.73
C LYS A 65 -24.03 -1.79 -18.31
N PRO A 66 -25.15 -2.06 -17.60
CA PRO A 66 -26.12 -1.10 -17.07
C PRO A 66 -25.64 -0.46 -15.77
N THR A 67 -26.24 0.68 -15.44
CA THR A 67 -26.06 1.27 -14.11
C THR A 67 -26.65 0.34 -13.05
N HIS A 68 -25.87 0.05 -12.02
CA HIS A 68 -26.30 -0.79 -10.90
C HIS A 68 -25.81 -0.20 -9.57
N GLN A 69 -26.51 -0.52 -8.49
CA GLN A 69 -26.16 -0.05 -7.16
C GLN A 69 -25.04 -0.91 -6.58
N VAL A 70 -24.01 -0.27 -6.05
CA VAL A 70 -22.89 -0.91 -5.37
C VAL A 70 -22.70 -0.27 -4.00
N GLU A 71 -22.49 -1.10 -2.98
CA GLU A 71 -22.17 -0.67 -1.63
C GLU A 71 -20.68 -0.88 -1.38
N ILE A 72 -20.02 0.16 -0.87
CA ILE A 72 -18.59 0.19 -0.60
C ILE A 72 -18.38 0.44 0.90
N ASP A 73 -17.58 -0.40 1.54
CA ASP A 73 -17.16 -0.21 2.93
C ASP A 73 -16.19 0.98 3.08
N GLY A 74 -15.97 1.47 4.29
CA GLY A 74 -14.96 2.49 4.55
C GLY A 74 -13.54 1.94 4.33
N PHE A 75 -12.72 2.64 3.56
CA PHE A 75 -11.34 2.24 3.26
C PHE A 75 -10.40 3.44 3.16
N TRP A 76 -9.10 3.18 3.06
CA TRP A 76 -8.10 4.23 2.78
C TRP A 76 -7.57 4.10 1.36
N MET A 77 -7.43 5.22 0.67
CA MET A 77 -6.86 5.28 -0.68
C MET A 77 -5.69 6.25 -0.75
N GLY A 78 -4.68 5.93 -1.57
CA GLY A 78 -3.57 6.84 -1.83
C GLY A 78 -4.09 8.16 -2.37
N LYS A 79 -3.68 9.28 -1.78
CA LYS A 79 -4.12 10.62 -2.20
C LYS A 79 -3.74 10.94 -3.64
N ASN A 80 -2.55 10.48 -4.04
CA ASN A 80 -1.99 10.66 -5.36
C ASN A 80 -1.60 9.29 -5.93
N GLU A 81 -1.42 9.23 -7.24
CA GLU A 81 -0.74 8.12 -7.91
C GLU A 81 0.65 7.90 -7.30
N ILE A 82 1.09 6.64 -7.27
CA ILE A 82 2.41 6.29 -6.76
C ILE A 82 3.47 6.91 -7.66
N THR A 83 4.37 7.67 -7.05
CA THR A 83 5.42 8.40 -7.77
C THR A 83 6.61 7.51 -8.09
N TRP A 84 7.41 7.88 -9.10
CA TRP A 84 8.69 7.24 -9.38
C TRP A 84 9.60 7.21 -8.14
N LYS A 85 9.62 8.28 -7.33
CA LYS A 85 10.40 8.33 -6.08
C LYS A 85 9.99 7.22 -5.11
N GLN A 86 8.71 6.92 -4.99
CA GLN A 86 8.21 5.85 -4.11
C GLN A 86 8.41 4.46 -4.72
N TYR A 87 8.19 4.32 -6.03
CA TYR A 87 8.29 3.04 -6.72
C TYR A 87 9.74 2.58 -6.92
N ASP A 88 10.66 3.50 -7.21
CA ASP A 88 12.09 3.20 -7.32
C ASP A 88 12.62 2.63 -6.00
N THR A 89 12.13 3.09 -4.85
CA THR A 89 12.47 2.48 -3.56
C THR A 89 12.11 1.00 -3.52
N PHE A 90 10.97 0.57 -4.06
CA PHE A 90 10.65 -0.86 -4.15
C PHE A 90 11.59 -1.62 -5.10
N VAL A 91 11.86 -1.05 -6.27
CA VAL A 91 12.72 -1.66 -7.29
C VAL A 91 14.15 -1.84 -6.75
N TYR A 92 14.69 -0.82 -6.10
CA TYR A 92 16.05 -0.84 -5.56
C TYR A 92 16.14 -1.46 -4.16
N ASP A 93 15.08 -1.47 -3.35
CA ASP A 93 15.06 -2.21 -2.08
C ASP A 93 15.10 -3.73 -2.32
N GLN A 94 14.41 -4.24 -3.35
CA GLN A 94 14.58 -5.64 -3.79
C GLN A 94 16.00 -5.95 -4.28
N LEU A 95 16.71 -4.96 -4.83
CA LEU A 95 18.13 -5.09 -5.17
C LEU A 95 19.03 -5.03 -3.93
N ASN A 96 18.57 -4.38 -2.85
CA ASN A 96 19.31 -4.16 -1.60
C ASN A 96 19.02 -5.18 -0.49
N ASP A 97 18.13 -6.17 -0.68
CA ASP A 97 17.88 -7.27 0.28
C ASP A 97 19.06 -8.25 0.37
N GLY A 98 20.26 -7.73 0.65
CA GLY A 98 21.47 -8.50 0.90
C GLY A 98 22.09 -9.20 -0.31
N GLN A 99 21.61 -8.96 -1.54
CA GLN A 99 22.22 -9.60 -2.72
C GLN A 99 23.66 -9.14 -2.97
N PHE A 100 24.00 -7.92 -2.55
CA PHE A 100 25.35 -7.40 -2.59
C PHE A 100 25.80 -7.07 -1.16
N GLU A 101 26.32 -8.09 -0.46
CA GLU A 101 27.22 -7.88 0.68
C GLU A 101 28.34 -6.91 0.25
N ASP A 102 28.92 -6.17 1.20
CA ASP A 102 30.04 -5.27 0.94
C ASP A 102 31.06 -5.96 0.02
N PHE A 103 31.28 -5.40 -1.17
CA PHE A 103 32.16 -5.98 -2.20
C PHE A 103 33.54 -6.36 -1.62
N THR A 104 33.98 -5.65 -0.58
CA THR A 104 35.21 -5.89 0.16
C THR A 104 35.19 -7.24 0.90
N LYS A 105 34.06 -7.64 1.48
CA LYS A 105 33.85 -8.91 2.17
C LYS A 105 33.73 -10.07 1.17
N LEU A 106 32.99 -9.86 0.07
CA LEU A 106 32.80 -10.87 -0.98
C LEU A 106 34.10 -11.20 -1.72
N LYS A 107 34.91 -10.17 -2.03
CA LYS A 107 36.24 -10.35 -2.63
C LYS A 107 37.19 -11.10 -1.70
N LYS A 108 37.08 -10.91 -0.38
CA LYS A 108 37.82 -11.67 0.65
C LYS A 108 37.42 -13.14 0.72
N MET A 109 36.17 -13.48 0.38
CA MET A 109 35.67 -14.86 0.36
C MET A 109 36.00 -15.61 -0.94
N GLY A 110 36.66 -14.96 -1.91
CA GLY A 110 37.04 -15.59 -3.18
C GLY A 110 35.87 -15.78 -4.15
N VAL A 111 34.80 -15.01 -3.98
CA VAL A 111 33.63 -15.05 -4.87
C VAL A 111 33.95 -14.30 -6.17
N ASP A 112 33.87 -15.01 -7.31
CA ASP A 112 34.23 -14.50 -8.64
C ASP A 112 33.05 -13.84 -9.39
N GLY A 113 31.82 -13.96 -8.85
CA GLY A 113 30.66 -13.32 -9.45
C GLY A 113 29.44 -13.38 -8.55
N ILE A 114 28.61 -12.34 -8.64
CA ILE A 114 27.31 -12.24 -7.97
C ILE A 114 26.27 -12.17 -9.07
N THR A 115 25.36 -13.13 -9.12
CA THR A 115 24.21 -13.07 -10.02
C THR A 115 23.10 -12.28 -9.34
N GLY A 116 22.61 -11.24 -10.00
CA GLY A 116 21.47 -10.44 -9.55
C GLY A 116 20.49 -10.19 -10.68
N ALA A 117 19.30 -9.70 -10.34
CA ALA A 117 18.34 -9.27 -11.34
C ALA A 117 18.98 -8.20 -12.24
N THR A 118 18.87 -8.38 -13.56
CA THR A 118 19.35 -7.39 -14.52
C THR A 118 18.54 -6.11 -14.35
N ALA A 119 19.24 -4.97 -14.26
CA ALA A 119 18.58 -3.67 -14.29
C ALA A 119 17.72 -3.54 -15.57
N PRO A 120 16.57 -2.84 -15.51
CA PRO A 120 15.72 -2.67 -16.67
C PRO A 120 16.51 -2.07 -17.84
N TYR A 121 16.41 -2.71 -19.01
CA TYR A 121 17.16 -2.31 -20.21
C TYR A 121 16.76 -0.93 -20.75
N ALA A 122 15.53 -0.50 -20.47
CA ALA A 122 14.98 0.78 -20.90
C ALA A 122 14.63 1.63 -19.69
N ASP A 123 14.74 2.96 -19.86
CA ASP A 123 14.15 3.86 -18.90
C ASP A 123 12.63 3.80 -18.98
N MET A 124 12.01 3.25 -17.93
CA MET A 124 10.56 3.09 -17.81
C MET A 124 9.81 4.42 -17.72
N SER A 125 10.51 5.54 -17.51
CA SER A 125 9.92 6.88 -17.59
C SER A 125 9.63 7.34 -19.02
N PHE A 126 10.24 6.70 -20.03
CA PHE A 126 10.16 7.06 -21.46
C PHE A 126 10.35 8.56 -21.73
N GLY A 127 11.20 9.22 -20.95
CA GLY A 127 11.49 10.65 -21.12
C GLY A 127 10.45 11.60 -20.52
N MET A 128 9.43 11.09 -19.83
CA MET A 128 8.46 11.91 -19.08
C MET A 128 9.02 12.43 -17.75
N GLY A 129 10.15 11.89 -17.30
CA GLY A 129 10.82 12.28 -16.06
C GLY A 129 10.48 11.35 -14.88
N LYS A 130 11.35 11.39 -13.86
CA LYS A 130 11.24 10.63 -12.60
C LYS A 130 11.14 11.55 -11.38
N GLY A 131 11.08 10.97 -10.19
CA GLY A 131 10.94 11.69 -8.94
C GLY A 131 9.47 11.80 -8.54
N SER A 132 8.93 13.01 -8.46
CA SER A 132 7.55 13.25 -8.01
C SER A 132 6.48 12.99 -9.08
N PHE A 133 6.88 12.64 -10.31
CA PHE A 133 5.96 12.22 -11.37
C PHE A 133 5.39 10.82 -11.09
N PRO A 134 4.17 10.53 -11.54
CA PRO A 134 3.59 9.20 -11.38
C PRO A 134 4.46 8.15 -12.07
N ALA A 135 4.62 7.01 -11.40
CA ALA A 135 5.27 5.87 -11.98
C ALA A 135 4.36 5.32 -13.10
N VAL A 136 4.95 5.09 -14.27
CA VAL A 136 4.25 4.66 -15.49
C VAL A 136 4.87 3.40 -16.06
N ASN A 137 4.19 2.78 -17.03
CA ASN A 137 4.68 1.60 -17.76
C ASN A 137 4.92 0.37 -16.87
N MET A 138 4.14 0.20 -15.81
CA MET A 138 4.19 -1.00 -14.98
C MET A 138 3.08 -1.98 -15.36
N THR A 139 3.36 -3.27 -15.22
CA THR A 139 2.32 -4.29 -15.31
C THR A 139 1.47 -4.30 -14.03
N GLN A 140 0.23 -4.77 -14.13
CA GLN A 140 -0.61 -4.98 -12.94
C GLN A 140 0.09 -5.88 -11.90
N TYR A 141 0.82 -6.90 -12.36
CA TYR A 141 1.58 -7.78 -11.47
C TYR A 141 2.67 -7.02 -10.69
N ALA A 142 3.40 -6.12 -11.35
CA ALA A 142 4.41 -5.29 -10.69
C ALA A 142 3.78 -4.37 -9.64
N ALA A 143 2.62 -3.77 -9.94
CA ALA A 143 1.88 -2.98 -8.97
C ALA A 143 1.40 -3.81 -7.77
N LEU A 144 0.95 -5.05 -7.98
CA LEU A 144 0.62 -5.97 -6.89
C LEU A 144 1.84 -6.34 -6.03
N MET A 145 3.01 -6.55 -6.65
CA MET A 145 4.25 -6.80 -5.89
C MET A 145 4.66 -5.58 -5.06
N PHE A 146 4.49 -4.38 -5.58
CA PHE A 146 4.69 -3.14 -4.81
C PHE A 146 3.79 -3.08 -3.57
N CYS A 147 2.49 -3.39 -3.71
CA CYS A 147 1.57 -3.45 -2.56
C CYS A 147 1.99 -4.50 -1.52
N LYS A 148 2.43 -5.70 -1.97
CA LYS A 148 2.92 -6.75 -1.08
C LYS A 148 4.19 -6.31 -0.34
N TRP A 149 5.12 -5.70 -1.04
CA TRP A 149 6.34 -5.14 -0.46
C TRP A 149 6.04 -4.06 0.58
N LEU A 150 5.17 -3.11 0.25
CA LEU A 150 4.77 -2.04 1.16
C LEU A 150 4.10 -2.61 2.42
N THR A 151 3.30 -3.67 2.25
CA THR A 151 2.69 -4.42 3.36
C THR A 151 3.75 -5.04 4.27
N ALA A 152 4.77 -5.67 3.69
CA ALA A 152 5.87 -6.27 4.44
C ALA A 152 6.69 -5.24 5.23
N LYS A 153 6.93 -4.04 4.65
CA LYS A 153 7.73 -2.99 5.29
C LYS A 153 7.00 -2.27 6.42
N THR A 154 5.71 -1.99 6.22
CA THR A 154 4.93 -1.16 7.15
C THR A 154 4.18 -2.01 8.19
N GLY A 155 3.84 -3.24 7.85
CA GLY A 155 2.94 -4.10 8.64
C GLY A 155 1.45 -3.79 8.42
N VAL A 156 1.11 -2.86 7.53
CA VAL A 156 -0.26 -2.51 7.16
C VAL A 156 -0.61 -3.16 5.84
N PHE A 157 -1.80 -3.73 5.70
CA PHE A 157 -2.20 -4.41 4.47
C PHE A 157 -2.54 -3.42 3.34
N TYR A 158 -1.85 -3.54 2.20
CA TYR A 158 -2.07 -2.77 0.99
C TYR A 158 -2.48 -3.65 -0.19
N ARG A 159 -3.33 -3.10 -1.06
CA ARG A 159 -3.78 -3.72 -2.31
C ARG A 159 -4.12 -2.67 -3.36
N LEU A 160 -4.34 -3.12 -4.59
CA LEU A 160 -4.98 -2.30 -5.60
C LEU A 160 -6.46 -2.08 -5.24
N PRO A 161 -7.02 -0.90 -5.57
CA PRO A 161 -8.45 -0.68 -5.46
C PRO A 161 -9.19 -1.58 -6.45
N THR A 162 -10.39 -1.99 -6.07
CA THR A 162 -11.33 -2.56 -7.03
C THR A 162 -11.82 -1.47 -7.97
N GLU A 163 -12.32 -1.86 -9.14
CA GLU A 163 -12.91 -0.92 -10.09
C GLU A 163 -14.04 -0.10 -9.46
N ALA A 164 -14.90 -0.74 -8.67
CA ALA A 164 -15.99 -0.07 -7.97
C ALA A 164 -15.51 0.94 -6.91
N GLU A 165 -14.48 0.60 -6.13
CA GLU A 165 -13.87 1.55 -5.18
C GLU A 165 -13.23 2.75 -5.89
N TRP A 166 -12.59 2.50 -7.03
CA TRP A 166 -11.96 3.55 -7.83
C TRP A 166 -13.00 4.48 -8.43
N GLU A 167 -14.04 3.94 -9.06
CA GLU A 167 -15.14 4.73 -9.62
C GLU A 167 -15.89 5.50 -8.52
N TYR A 168 -16.14 4.87 -7.36
CA TYR A 168 -16.77 5.52 -6.22
C TYR A 168 -16.01 6.77 -5.78
N VAL A 169 -14.69 6.68 -5.65
CA VAL A 169 -13.84 7.82 -5.27
C VAL A 169 -13.83 8.90 -6.35
N CYS A 170 -13.74 8.53 -7.62
CA CYS A 170 -13.76 9.48 -8.74
C CYS A 170 -15.12 10.20 -8.90
N LYS A 171 -16.22 9.54 -8.55
CA LYS A 171 -17.57 10.12 -8.54
C LYS A 171 -17.89 10.87 -7.25
N LYS A 172 -17.17 10.65 -6.14
CA LYS A 172 -17.46 11.29 -4.86
C LYS A 172 -17.35 12.81 -5.00
N GLY A 173 -18.50 13.50 -4.88
CA GLY A 173 -18.62 14.95 -5.08
C GLY A 173 -19.17 15.39 -6.45
N LYS A 174 -19.43 14.46 -7.38
CA LYS A 174 -20.13 14.70 -8.64
C LYS A 174 -21.38 13.82 -8.70
N THR A 175 -22.55 14.44 -8.66
CA THR A 175 -23.81 13.81 -9.06
C THR A 175 -24.02 14.07 -10.54
N ASP A 176 -23.57 13.15 -11.39
CA ASP A 176 -24.01 13.07 -12.78
C ASP A 176 -25.28 12.20 -12.87
#